data_AF-A0A090F182-F1
#
_entry.id   AF-A0A090F182-F1
#
_cell.length_a   1.000
_cell.length_b   1.000
_cell.length_c   1.000
_cell.angle_alpha   90.00
_cell.angle_beta   90.00
_cell.angle_gamma   90.00
#
_symmetry.space_group_name_H-M   'P 1'
#
loop_
_entity.id
_entity.type
_entity.pdbx_description
1 polymer ?
#
loop_
_entity_poly.entity_id
_entity_poly.type
_entity_poly.pdbx_seq_one_letter_code
_entity_poly.pdbx_strand_id
1 'polypeptide(L)' 'MNGHTPTVTVGELPASKKVHKPGQLHLDLRVPMREISVRPSVGGPPVTV' A
#
# COMPACT_ATOMS: atom_id res chain seq x y z
N MET A 1 22.83 -1.92 -28.44
CA MET A 1 21.56 -1.87 -27.68
C MET A 1 21.82 -1.04 -26.43
N ASN A 2 21.56 0.27 -26.47
CA ASN A 2 21.80 1.15 -25.33
C ASN A 2 20.46 1.40 -24.62
N GLY A 3 20.02 0.43 -23.82
CA GLY A 3 18.82 0.55 -23.00
C GLY A 3 19.19 1.14 -21.64
N HIS A 4 19.17 2.47 -21.51
CA HIS A 4 19.29 3.10 -20.19
C HIS A 4 18.02 2.80 -19.39
N THR A 5 18.14 2.07 -18.27
CA THR A 5 17.01 1.85 -17.36
C THR A 5 16.70 3.16 -16.64
N PRO A 6 15.50 3.73 -16.80
CA PRO A 6 15.15 4.97 -16.11
C PRO A 6 15.12 4.72 -14.61
N THR A 7 15.63 5.68 -13.84
CA THR A 7 15.44 5.66 -12.38
C THR A 7 14.03 6.14 -12.08
N VAL A 8 13.23 5.27 -11.48
CA VAL A 8 11.85 5.57 -11.08
C VAL A 8 11.78 5.70 -9.56
N THR A 9 10.86 6.54 -9.07
CA THR A 9 10.62 6.66 -7.63
C THR A 9 10.06 5.36 -7.10
N VAL A 10 10.70 4.81 -6.07
CA VAL A 10 10.32 3.56 -5.40
C VAL A 10 10.32 3.79 -3.88
N GLY A 11 9.66 2.90 -3.14
CA GLY A 11 9.56 2.97 -1.69
C GLY A 11 8.15 3.30 -1.19
N GLU A 12 8.02 3.42 0.13
CA GLU A 12 6.75 3.74 0.78
C GLU A 12 6.37 5.20 0.54
N LEU A 13 5.07 5.45 0.33
CA LEU A 13 4.55 6.81 0.30
C LEU A 13 4.43 7.35 1.74
N PRO A 14 4.71 8.65 1.97
CA PRO A 14 4.60 9.24 3.30
C PRO A 14 3.24 8.95 3.96
N ALA A 15 3.27 8.59 5.25
CA ALA A 15 2.10 8.23 6.08
C ALA A 15 1.26 7.03 5.58
N SER A 16 1.69 6.35 4.50
CA SER A 16 1.02 5.20 3.92
C SER A 16 1.85 3.94 4.05
N LYS A 17 1.18 2.81 4.26
CA LYS A 17 1.82 1.50 4.36
C LYS A 17 1.15 0.52 3.40
N LYS A 18 1.95 -0.34 2.74
CA LYS A 18 1.42 -1.42 1.91
C LYS A 18 0.90 -2.54 2.81
N VAL A 19 -0.34 -2.94 2.60
CA VAL A 19 -0.97 -4.06 3.33
C VAL A 19 -1.54 -5.06 2.33
N HIS A 20 -1.70 -6.31 2.75
CA HIS A 20 -2.33 -7.34 1.93
C HIS A 20 -3.58 -7.87 2.65
N LYS A 21 -4.72 -7.85 1.97
CA LYS A 21 -5.96 -8.46 2.48
C LYS A 21 -6.12 -9.87 1.90
N PRO A 22 -6.52 -10.86 2.70
CA PRO A 22 -6.76 -12.22 2.19
C PRO A 22 -8.04 -12.25 1.32
N GLY A 23 -8.05 -13.10 0.30
CA GLY A 23 -9.28 -13.42 -0.43
C GLY A 23 -10.24 -14.28 0.41
N GLN A 24 -11.55 -14.16 0.17
CA GLN A 24 -12.57 -14.95 0.88
C GLN A 24 -12.83 -16.30 0.20
N LEU A 25 -12.99 -16.31 -1.13
CA LEU A 25 -13.20 -17.55 -1.91
C LEU A 25 -11.88 -18.26 -2.24
N HIS A 26 -10.83 -17.48 -2.44
CA HIS A 26 -9.50 -17.98 -2.78
C HIS A 26 -8.52 -17.49 -1.71
N LEU A 27 -8.31 -18.31 -0.68
CA LEU A 27 -7.56 -17.94 0.54
C LEU A 27 -6.08 -17.64 0.27
N ASP A 28 -5.55 -18.12 -0.85
CA ASP A 28 -4.17 -17.88 -1.28
C ASP A 28 -3.97 -16.49 -1.88
N LEU A 29 -5.05 -15.78 -2.24
CA LEU A 29 -4.94 -14.42 -2.74
C LEU A 29 -4.48 -13.46 -1.64
N ARG A 30 -3.59 -12.55 -2.04
CA ARG A 30 -3.08 -11.44 -1.23
C ARG A 30 -3.33 -10.16 -2.01
N VAL A 31 -4.51 -9.56 -1.81
CA VAL A 31 -4.92 -8.36 -2.52
C VAL A 31 -4.12 -7.18 -1.97
N PRO A 32 -3.29 -6.50 -2.80
CA PRO A 32 -2.51 -5.37 -2.35
C PRO A 32 -3.43 -4.16 -2.14
N MET A 33 -3.42 -3.64 -0.92
CA MET A 33 -4.07 -2.38 -0.54
C MET A 33 -3.02 -1.45 0.06
N ARG A 34 -3.40 -0.21 0.34
CA ARG A 34 -2.61 0.67 1.19
C ARG A 34 -3.47 1.22 2.33
N GLU A 35 -2.86 1.41 3.48
CA GLU A 35 -3.47 2.08 4.63
C GLU A 35 -2.80 3.43 4.85
N ILE A 36 -3.60 4.47 5.05
CA ILE A 36 -3.16 5.84 5.30
C ILE A 36 -3.47 6.18 6.75
N SER A 37 -2.44 6.52 7.52
CA SER A 37 -2.58 6.85 8.94
C SER A 37 -3.32 8.17 9.12
N VAL A 38 -4.30 8.19 10.01
CA VAL A 38 -5.01 9.41 10.43
C VAL A 38 -4.42 9.90 11.75
N ARG A 39 -4.46 11.22 11.98
CA ARG A 39 -3.99 11.81 13.25
C ARG A 39 -4.80 11.24 14.44
N PRO A 40 -4.15 10.87 15.56
CA PRO A 40 -4.84 10.28 16.72
C PRO A 40 -6.00 11.12 17.27
N SER A 41 -5.93 12.46 17.19
CA SER A 41 -6.99 13.36 17.66
C SER A 41 -8.32 13.21 16.92
N VAL A 42 -8.31 12.61 15.73
CA VAL A 42 -9.53 12.36 14.93
C VAL A 42 -10.22 11.07 15.37
N GLY A 43 -9.52 10.16 16.07
CA GLY A 43 -10.08 8.91 16.61
C GLY A 43 -10.52 7.87 15.56
N GLY A 44 -10.37 8.16 14.27
CA GLY A 44 -10.76 7.27 13.18
C GLY A 44 -9.71 6.20 12.85
N PRO A 45 -10.10 5.04 12.31
CA PRO A 45 -9.17 4.04 11.81
C PRO A 45 -8.41 4.55 10.56
N PRO A 46 -7.27 3.94 10.20
CA PRO A 46 -6.57 4.23 8.96
C PRO A 46 -7.46 4.04 7.73
N VAL A 47 -7.31 4.91 6.74
CA VAL A 47 -8.09 4.84 5.49
C VAL A 47 -7.45 3.81 4.56
N THR A 48 -8.23 2.83 4.11
CA THR A 48 -7.78 1.81 3.15
C THR A 48 -8.09 2.26 1.73
N VAL A 49 -7.09 2.25 0.84
CA VAL A 49 -7.26 2.52 -0.61
C VAL A 49 -6.49 1.53 -1.48
#